data_AF-A0A7Z9M5G5-F1
#
_entry.id   AF-A0A7Z9M5G5-F1
#
_cell.length_a   1.000
_cell.length_b   1.000
_cell.length_c   1.000
_cell.angle_alpha   90.00
_cell.angle_beta   90.00
_cell.angle_gamma   90.00
#
_symmetry.space_group_name_H-M   'P 1'
#
loop_
_entity.id
_entity.type
_entity.pdbx_description
1 polymer ?
#
loop_
_entity_poly.entity_id
_entity_poly.type
_entity_poly.pdbx_seq_one_letter_code
_entity_poly.pdbx_strand_id
1 'polypeptide(L)'
;MNRYQFEDLISDYLENSLSMTKRKEFELYLSKNPGAADLVNQVRNNMLEIKSVKQVKTSADFMDQLMDKIQADKSVISKPVLEQRTLFGFTPVYASLMTGLAVALVFVGSQFFTPVVPGTTPGFNTIAEKKAPVLSNPDPQAQMSRTDLAAAEKDSVDIDKESESDRDYSGKIRYVKD
;
A
#
# COMPACT_ATOMS: atom_id res chain seq x y z
N MET A 1 5.82 3.59 43.97
CA MET A 1 5.57 3.66 42.51
C MET A 1 4.21 3.10 42.13
N ASN A 2 3.78 3.38 40.89
CA ASN A 2 2.59 2.78 40.27
C ASN A 2 2.95 1.49 39.49
N ARG A 3 1.93 0.78 38.96
CA ARG A 3 2.11 -0.48 38.22
C ARG A 3 3.01 -0.33 36.99
N TYR A 4 2.80 0.70 36.17
CA TYR A 4 3.58 0.90 34.94
C TYR A 4 5.05 1.20 35.21
N GLN A 5 5.33 2.05 36.21
CA GLN A 5 6.69 2.31 36.69
C GLN A 5 7.35 1.05 37.24
N PHE A 6 6.58 0.17 37.88
CA PHE A 6 7.11 -1.11 38.34
C PHE A 6 7.50 -1.99 37.16
N GLU A 7 6.59 -2.17 36.19
CA GLU A 7 6.81 -3.01 35.01
C GLU A 7 8.03 -2.55 34.18
N ASP A 8 8.19 -1.24 33.99
CA ASP A 8 9.33 -0.64 33.28
C ASP A 8 10.67 -0.93 33.95
N LEU A 9 10.69 -0.99 35.29
CA LEU A 9 11.90 -1.22 36.09
C LEU A 9 12.23 -2.70 36.31
N ILE A 10 11.44 -3.65 35.79
CA ILE A 10 11.68 -5.09 36.01
C ILE A 10 13.02 -5.52 35.41
N SER A 11 13.29 -5.13 34.16
CA SER A 11 14.54 -5.46 33.48
C SER A 11 15.74 -4.92 34.25
N ASP A 12 15.68 -3.64 34.63
CA ASP A 12 16.72 -2.99 35.40
C ASP A 12 16.94 -3.63 36.79
N TYR A 13 15.87 -4.08 37.43
CA TYR A 13 15.96 -4.80 38.71
C TYR A 13 16.67 -6.14 38.54
N LEU A 14 16.29 -6.93 37.52
CA LEU A 14 16.86 -8.25 37.24
C LEU A 14 18.33 -8.18 36.79
N GLU A 15 18.71 -7.11 36.08
CA GLU A 15 20.08 -6.87 35.61
C GLU A 15 20.96 -6.11 36.61
N ASN A 16 20.43 -5.85 37.82
CA ASN A 16 21.14 -5.14 38.89
C ASN A 16 21.59 -3.71 38.50
N SER A 17 20.89 -3.05 37.56
CA SER A 17 21.19 -1.68 37.10
C SER A 17 20.48 -0.59 37.92
N LEU A 18 19.50 -0.94 38.75
CA LEU A 18 18.78 0.02 39.60
C LEU A 18 19.65 0.66 40.68
N SER A 19 19.45 1.97 40.90
CA SER A 19 19.99 2.67 42.06
C SER A 19 19.41 2.13 43.38
N MET A 20 20.18 2.22 44.47
CA MET A 20 19.76 1.70 45.78
C MET A 20 18.43 2.27 46.28
N THR A 21 18.17 3.55 46.01
CA THR A 21 16.90 4.20 46.37
C THR A 21 15.73 3.61 45.60
N LYS A 22 15.90 3.38 44.28
CA LYS A 22 14.87 2.81 43.43
C LYS A 22 14.63 1.33 43.71
N ARG A 23 15.68 0.57 44.03
CA ARG A 23 15.56 -0.82 44.46
C ARG A 23 14.69 -0.96 45.71
N LYS A 24 14.88 -0.09 46.71
CA LYS A 24 14.02 -0.09 47.92
C LYS A 24 12.56 0.19 47.58
N GLU A 25 12.30 1.16 46.70
CA GLU A 25 10.94 1.46 46.23
C GLU A 25 10.33 0.26 45.49
N PHE A 26 11.15 -0.46 44.72
CA PHE A 26 10.80 -1.68 43.99
C PHE A 26 10.44 -2.85 44.89
N GLU A 27 11.28 -3.16 45.86
CA GLU A 27 11.02 -4.21 46.84
C GLU A 27 9.83 -3.88 47.74
N LEU A 28 9.63 -2.60 48.07
CA LEU A 28 8.44 -2.15 48.78
C LEU A 28 7.16 -2.35 47.96
N TYR A 29 7.21 -2.17 46.64
CA TYR A 29 6.07 -2.45 45.77
C TYR A 29 5.81 -3.95 45.65
N LEU A 30 6.87 -4.76 45.52
CA LEU A 30 6.78 -6.23 45.48
C LEU A 30 6.11 -6.81 46.73
N SER A 31 6.53 -6.36 47.92
CA SER A 31 5.97 -6.84 49.18
C SER A 31 4.48 -6.50 49.37
N LYS A 32 4.02 -5.39 48.76
CA LYS A 32 2.64 -4.92 48.86
C LYS A 32 1.69 -5.54 47.83
N ASN A 33 2.22 -6.08 46.72
CA ASN A 33 1.42 -6.55 45.60
C ASN A 33 1.76 -8.01 45.28
N PRO A 34 0.93 -8.99 45.67
CA PRO A 34 1.26 -10.41 45.50
C PRO A 34 1.43 -10.83 44.03
N GLY A 35 0.70 -10.22 43.09
CA GLY A 35 0.85 -10.49 41.66
C GLY A 35 2.14 -9.94 41.02
N ALA A 36 2.81 -8.99 41.67
CA ALA A 36 4.02 -8.37 41.14
C ALA A 36 5.23 -9.33 41.20
N ALA A 37 5.28 -10.20 42.21
CA ALA A 37 6.33 -11.20 42.36
C ALA A 37 6.27 -12.26 41.24
N ASP A 38 5.06 -12.68 40.87
CA ASP A 38 4.86 -13.65 39.79
C ASP A 38 5.35 -13.09 38.46
N LEU A 39 5.02 -11.83 38.14
CA LEU A 39 5.50 -11.17 36.94
C LEU A 39 7.03 -11.10 36.86
N VAL A 40 7.70 -10.73 37.96
CA VAL A 40 9.18 -10.69 38.01
C VAL A 40 9.78 -12.08 37.81
N ASN A 41 9.16 -13.12 38.38
CA ASN A 41 9.60 -14.50 38.20
C ASN A 41 9.39 -14.98 36.76
N GLN A 42 8.28 -14.64 36.11
CA GLN A 42 8.04 -14.95 34.71
C GLN A 42 9.11 -14.33 33.80
N VAL A 43 9.41 -13.04 33.97
CA VAL A 43 10.47 -12.36 33.20
C VAL A 43 11.85 -12.98 33.47
N ARG A 44 12.15 -13.30 34.74
CA ARG A 44 13.40 -14.00 35.10
C ARG A 44 13.50 -15.36 34.41
N ASN A 45 12.44 -16.15 34.44
CA ASN A 45 12.42 -17.48 33.82
C ASN A 45 12.59 -17.38 32.31
N ASN A 46 11.90 -16.44 31.66
CA ASN A 46 12.07 -16.20 30.23
C ASN A 46 13.51 -15.82 29.87
N MET A 47 14.15 -14.96 30.67
CA MET A 47 15.56 -14.61 30.48
C MET A 47 16.47 -15.84 30.62
N LEU A 48 16.19 -16.74 31.59
CA LEU A 48 16.93 -17.98 31.75
C LEU A 48 16.71 -18.94 30.58
N GLU A 49 15.49 -19.06 30.08
CA GLU A 49 15.16 -19.87 28.90
C GLU A 49 15.92 -19.38 27.67
N ILE A 50 15.90 -18.07 27.39
CA ILE A 50 16.65 -17.47 26.28
C ILE A 50 18.15 -17.74 26.43
N LYS A 51 18.70 -17.60 27.65
CA LYS A 51 20.11 -17.91 27.93
C LYS A 51 20.45 -19.39 27.83
N SER A 52 19.47 -20.27 28.00
CA SER A 52 19.64 -21.73 27.89
C SER A 52 19.62 -22.24 26.45
N VAL A 53 19.21 -21.40 25.49
CA VAL A 53 19.21 -21.77 24.06
C VAL A 53 20.63 -22.12 23.63
N LYS A 54 20.77 -23.26 22.94
CA LYS A 54 22.06 -23.73 22.43
C LYS A 54 22.64 -22.70 21.47
N GLN A 55 23.82 -22.19 21.80
CA GLN A 55 24.56 -21.32 20.91
C GLN A 55 24.91 -22.06 19.62
N VAL A 56 24.52 -21.48 18.49
CA VAL A 56 24.85 -21.99 17.15
C VAL A 56 26.05 -21.20 16.65
N LYS A 57 27.13 -21.90 16.29
CA LYS A 57 28.27 -21.29 15.62
C LYS A 57 27.96 -21.18 14.13
N THR A 58 28.24 -20.02 13.54
CA THR A 58 28.20 -19.82 12.10
C THR A 58 29.53 -20.23 11.47
N SER A 59 29.56 -20.34 10.13
CA SER A 59 30.83 -20.45 9.39
C SER A 59 31.67 -19.19 9.57
N ALA A 60 32.99 -19.31 9.46
CA ALA A 60 33.91 -18.18 9.58
C ALA A 60 33.55 -17.03 8.62
N ASP A 61 33.15 -17.38 7.39
CA ASP A 61 32.86 -16.41 6.33
C ASP A 61 31.39 -15.93 6.31
N PHE A 62 30.59 -16.28 7.32
CA PHE A 62 29.15 -15.95 7.34
C PHE A 62 28.89 -14.45 7.24
N MET A 63 29.65 -13.65 8.00
CA MET A 63 29.47 -12.19 8.02
C MET A 63 29.85 -11.56 6.68
N ASP A 64 30.92 -12.05 6.06
CA ASP A 64 31.38 -11.57 4.75
C ASP A 64 30.32 -11.87 3.67
N GLN A 65 29.83 -13.12 3.63
CA GLN A 65 28.77 -13.52 2.69
C GLN A 65 27.45 -12.76 2.90
N LEU A 66 27.08 -12.51 4.16
CA LEU A 66 25.90 -11.72 4.48
C LEU A 66 26.05 -10.29 3.95
N MET A 67 27.21 -9.68 4.17
CA MET A 67 27.47 -8.31 3.74
C MET A 67 27.50 -8.19 2.22
N ASP A 68 28.13 -9.14 1.53
CA ASP A 68 28.13 -9.22 0.07
C ASP A 68 26.71 -9.31 -0.49
N LYS A 69 25.85 -10.11 0.15
CA LYS A 69 24.45 -10.25 -0.26
C LYS A 69 23.64 -8.97 -0.04
N ILE A 70 23.81 -8.30 1.10
CA ILE A 70 23.16 -7.01 1.38
C ILE A 70 23.57 -5.96 0.33
N GLN A 71 24.85 -5.91 -0.03
CA GLN A 71 25.34 -4.99 -1.05
C GLN A 71 24.83 -5.32 -2.45
N ALA A 72 24.81 -6.61 -2.80
CA ALA A 72 24.24 -7.08 -4.06
C ALA A 72 22.76 -6.68 -4.19
N ASP A 73 21.95 -6.91 -3.16
CA ASP A 73 20.52 -6.58 -3.16
C ASP A 73 20.30 -5.06 -3.23
N LYS A 74 21.13 -4.26 -2.52
CA LYS A 74 21.11 -2.79 -2.64
C LYS A 74 21.40 -2.34 -4.07
N SER A 75 22.35 -3.00 -4.75
CA SER A 75 22.72 -2.68 -6.14
C SER A 75 21.64 -3.06 -7.15
N VAL A 76 20.82 -4.08 -6.86
CA VAL A 76 19.69 -4.51 -7.71
C VAL A 76 18.56 -3.49 -7.64
N ILE A 77 18.25 -2.97 -6.45
CA ILE A 77 17.22 -1.93 -6.25
C ILE A 77 17.65 -0.60 -6.90
N SER A 78 18.95 -0.31 -6.92
CA SER A 78 19.49 0.92 -7.51
C SER A 78 19.73 0.86 -9.02
N LYS A 79 19.42 -0.24 -9.72
CA LYS A 79 19.49 -0.23 -11.18
C LYS A 79 18.38 0.70 -11.68
N PRO A 80 18.69 1.87 -12.28
CA PRO A 80 17.67 2.64 -12.95
C PRO A 80 17.07 1.71 -14.01
N VAL A 81 15.76 1.47 -13.92
CA VAL A 81 15.01 0.87 -15.02
C VAL A 81 15.40 1.67 -16.24
N LEU A 82 16.12 1.03 -17.16
CA LEU A 82 16.64 1.60 -18.39
C LEU A 82 15.60 2.59 -18.90
N GLU A 83 15.87 3.90 -18.83
CA GLU A 83 14.89 4.94 -19.15
C GLU A 83 14.25 4.57 -20.48
N GLN A 84 13.05 3.99 -20.43
CA GLN A 84 12.26 3.77 -21.61
C GLN A 84 11.96 5.18 -22.06
N ARG A 85 12.63 5.64 -23.11
CA ARG A 85 12.48 6.98 -23.67
C ARG A 85 11.01 7.19 -24.03
N THR A 86 10.22 7.64 -23.07
CA THR A 86 8.81 7.94 -23.24
C THR A 86 8.73 9.33 -23.83
N LEU A 87 8.12 9.45 -25.00
CA LEU A 87 7.80 10.73 -25.60
C LEU A 87 6.38 11.07 -25.15
N PHE A 88 6.22 12.17 -24.41
CA PHE A 88 4.90 12.61 -23.91
C PHE A 88 4.18 11.58 -23.03
N GLY A 89 4.92 10.75 -22.29
CA GLY A 89 4.35 9.70 -21.44
C GLY A 89 3.94 8.42 -22.16
N PHE A 90 4.17 8.32 -23.48
CA PHE A 90 3.91 7.11 -24.27
C PHE A 90 5.21 6.38 -24.64
N THR A 91 5.17 5.05 -24.65
CA THR A 91 6.21 4.22 -25.31
C THR A 91 6.19 4.51 -26.82
N PRO A 92 7.34 4.50 -27.54
CA PRO A 92 7.42 4.86 -28.96
C PRO A 92 6.41 4.14 -29.88
N VAL A 93 6.06 2.88 -29.58
CA VAL A 93 5.06 2.10 -30.32
C VAL A 93 3.63 2.63 -30.12
N TYR A 94 3.28 3.00 -28.89
CA TYR A 94 1.95 3.56 -28.59
C TYR A 94 1.81 4.99 -29.12
N ALA A 95 2.89 5.77 -29.10
CA ALA A 95 2.92 7.11 -29.66
C ALA A 95 2.64 7.10 -31.18
N SER A 96 3.24 6.16 -31.93
CA SER A 96 3.01 6.04 -33.37
C SER A 96 1.59 5.57 -33.67
N LEU A 97 1.06 4.61 -32.91
CA LEU A 97 -0.31 4.12 -33.06
C LEU A 97 -1.35 5.23 -32.81
N MET A 98 -1.19 5.98 -31.72
CA MET A 98 -2.10 7.09 -31.38
C MET A 98 -2.04 8.23 -32.40
N THR A 99 -0.84 8.60 -32.84
CA THR A 99 -0.67 9.62 -33.88
C THR A 99 -1.31 9.16 -35.20
N GLY A 100 -1.11 7.90 -35.58
CA GLY A 100 -1.74 7.31 -36.77
C GLY A 100 -3.28 7.32 -36.69
N LEU A 101 -3.84 6.94 -35.55
CA LEU A 101 -5.29 7.00 -35.29
C LEU A 101 -5.82 8.44 -35.34
N ALA A 102 -5.12 9.40 -34.73
CA ALA A 102 -5.52 10.80 -34.76
C ALA A 102 -5.55 11.36 -36.18
N VAL A 103 -4.52 11.08 -36.99
CA VAL A 103 -4.46 11.49 -38.41
C VAL A 103 -5.56 10.82 -39.22
N ALA A 104 -5.81 9.52 -39.03
CA ALA A 104 -6.89 8.80 -39.71
C ALA A 104 -8.27 9.37 -39.35
N LEU A 105 -8.51 9.69 -38.08
CA LEU A 105 -9.75 10.28 -37.62
C LEU A 105 -9.99 11.69 -38.21
N VAL A 106 -8.94 12.51 -38.30
CA VAL A 106 -9.02 13.83 -38.97
C VAL A 106 -9.28 13.67 -40.47
N PHE A 107 -8.66 12.68 -41.13
CA PHE A 107 -8.84 12.42 -42.56
C PHE A 107 -10.25 11.90 -42.90
N VAL A 108 -10.78 10.97 -42.11
CA VAL A 108 -12.16 10.50 -42.25
C VAL A 108 -13.14 11.62 -41.86
N GLY A 109 -12.82 12.39 -40.82
CA GLY A 109 -13.58 13.55 -40.38
C GLY A 109 -13.70 14.63 -41.47
N SER A 110 -12.63 14.91 -42.22
CA SER A 110 -12.65 15.92 -43.27
C SER A 110 -13.53 15.53 -44.47
N GLN A 111 -13.73 14.23 -44.71
CA GLN A 111 -14.66 13.76 -45.75
C GLN A 111 -16.12 14.08 -45.44
N PHE A 112 -16.49 14.20 -44.16
CA PHE A 112 -17.82 14.65 -43.75
C PHE A 112 -18.03 16.15 -43.96
N PHE A 113 -16.94 16.93 -44.02
CA PHE A 113 -16.96 18.35 -44.37
C PHE A 113 -16.71 18.52 -45.87
N THR A 114 -17.55 17.95 -46.72
CA THR A 114 -17.65 18.44 -48.10
C THR A 114 -18.24 19.85 -48.08
N PRO A 115 -17.54 20.90 -48.54
CA PRO A 115 -18.22 22.14 -48.88
C PRO A 115 -19.24 21.80 -49.99
N VAL A 116 -20.50 22.14 -49.78
CA VAL A 116 -21.52 22.06 -50.82
C VAL A 116 -21.07 22.96 -51.96
N VAL A 117 -20.44 22.35 -52.97
CA VAL A 117 -20.28 22.96 -54.28
C VAL A 117 -21.62 22.76 -54.99
N PRO A 118 -22.31 23.83 -55.43
CA PRO A 118 -23.60 23.69 -56.07
C PRO A 118 -23.40 22.96 -57.40
N GLY A 119 -23.83 21.69 -57.49
CA GLY A 119 -23.91 21.00 -58.78
C GLY A 119 -23.71 19.49 -58.84
N THR A 120 -23.61 18.74 -57.74
CA THR A 120 -23.55 17.26 -57.86
C THR A 120 -24.28 16.54 -56.75
N THR A 121 -25.41 15.92 -57.09
CA THR A 121 -26.17 14.98 -56.25
C THR A 121 -25.58 13.56 -56.37
N PRO A 122 -25.29 12.85 -55.27
CA PRO A 122 -25.00 11.43 -55.33
C PRO A 122 -26.31 10.64 -55.46
N GLY A 123 -26.49 9.97 -56.60
CA GLY A 123 -27.66 9.14 -56.87
C GLY A 123 -27.64 7.83 -56.08
N PHE A 124 -28.51 7.71 -55.08
CA PHE A 124 -28.91 6.42 -54.51
C PHE A 124 -30.19 5.96 -55.22
N ASN A 125 -30.08 4.94 -56.06
CA ASN A 125 -31.23 4.26 -56.65
C ASN A 125 -31.48 2.95 -55.88
N THR A 126 -32.62 2.83 -55.19
CA THR A 126 -33.06 1.53 -54.64
C THR A 126 -34.59 1.40 -54.73
N ILE A 127 -35.01 0.91 -55.90
CA ILE A 127 -36.09 -0.03 -56.25
C ILE A 127 -37.31 -0.18 -55.29
N ALA A 128 -38.44 0.36 -55.78
CA ALA A 128 -39.80 -0.18 -55.86
C ALA A 128 -40.56 -0.67 -54.60
N GLU A 129 -41.54 0.17 -54.23
CA GLU A 129 -42.91 -0.11 -53.81
C GLU A 129 -43.45 -1.54 -53.98
N LYS A 130 -43.86 -2.17 -52.87
CA LYS A 130 -44.91 -3.20 -52.86
C LYS A 130 -45.74 -3.17 -51.55
N LYS A 131 -46.97 -2.66 -51.69
CA LYS A 131 -48.22 -2.89 -50.92
C LYS A 131 -48.13 -3.32 -49.44
N ALA A 132 -48.71 -2.51 -48.56
CA ALA A 132 -49.04 -2.85 -47.17
C ALA A 132 -50.32 -3.71 -47.06
N PRO A 133 -50.39 -4.60 -46.05
CA PRO A 133 -51.63 -4.89 -45.35
C PRO A 133 -51.53 -4.46 -43.87
N VAL A 134 -52.68 -4.04 -43.35
CA VAL A 134 -52.91 -3.46 -42.04
C VAL A 134 -53.30 -4.54 -41.02
N LEU A 135 -52.95 -4.27 -39.75
CA LEU A 135 -53.52 -4.77 -38.48
C LEU A 135 -52.94 -6.07 -37.85
N SER A 136 -52.30 -5.94 -36.70
CA SER A 136 -52.87 -6.30 -35.37
C SER A 136 -51.82 -6.09 -34.25
N ASN A 137 -52.06 -5.12 -33.36
CA ASN A 137 -51.34 -5.01 -32.08
C ASN A 137 -51.98 -5.97 -31.06
N PRO A 138 -51.17 -6.52 -30.15
CA PRO A 138 -51.47 -6.31 -28.74
C PRO A 138 -50.22 -5.91 -27.94
N ASP A 139 -50.34 -4.85 -27.15
CA ASP A 139 -49.45 -4.61 -26.01
C ASP A 139 -49.66 -5.70 -24.96
N PRO A 140 -48.60 -6.08 -24.23
CA PRO A 140 -48.71 -5.90 -22.79
C PRO A 140 -47.44 -5.31 -22.16
N GLN A 141 -47.68 -4.29 -21.34
CA GLN A 141 -46.75 -3.85 -20.30
C GLN A 141 -46.37 -5.02 -19.37
N ALA A 142 -45.09 -5.11 -19.04
CA ALA A 142 -44.65 -5.58 -17.74
C ALA A 142 -43.30 -4.92 -17.39
N GLN A 143 -43.35 -4.01 -16.41
CA GLN A 143 -42.16 -3.48 -15.74
C GLN A 143 -41.32 -4.64 -15.22
N MET A 144 -40.05 -4.72 -15.64
CA MET A 144 -39.08 -5.57 -14.99
C MET A 144 -38.21 -4.67 -14.11
N SER A 145 -38.57 -4.61 -12.83
CA SER A 145 -37.71 -4.07 -11.77
C SER A 145 -36.39 -4.84 -11.79
N ARG A 146 -35.30 -4.18 -12.15
CA ARG A 146 -33.95 -4.68 -11.90
C ARG A 146 -33.65 -4.51 -10.43
N THR A 147 -33.97 -5.53 -9.64
CA THR A 147 -33.42 -5.72 -8.31
C THR A 147 -32.53 -6.95 -8.38
N ASP A 148 -31.23 -6.72 -8.63
CA ASP A 148 -30.13 -7.63 -8.32
C ASP A 148 -28.85 -6.77 -8.29
N LEU A 149 -28.40 -6.39 -7.09
CA LEU A 149 -27.44 -7.10 -6.23
C LEU A 149 -25.98 -6.91 -6.66
N ALA A 150 -25.41 -5.78 -6.23
CA ALA A 150 -24.17 -5.71 -5.46
C ALA A 150 -24.04 -4.30 -4.88
N ALA A 151 -24.47 -4.09 -3.64
CA ALA A 151 -24.06 -2.93 -2.89
C ALA A 151 -22.57 -3.11 -2.54
N ALA A 152 -21.69 -2.48 -3.32
CA ALA A 152 -20.31 -2.34 -2.93
C ALA A 152 -20.26 -1.39 -1.73
N GLU A 153 -20.11 -1.94 -0.54
CA GLU A 153 -19.77 -1.14 0.64
C GLU A 153 -18.43 -0.48 0.36
N LYS A 154 -18.43 0.85 0.31
CA LYS A 154 -17.19 1.62 0.21
C LYS A 154 -16.49 1.47 1.55
N ASP A 155 -15.46 0.64 1.59
CA ASP A 155 -14.50 0.60 2.69
C ASP A 155 -13.74 1.94 2.69
N SER A 156 -14.25 2.91 3.45
CA SER A 156 -13.59 4.18 3.68
C SER A 156 -12.78 4.07 4.97
N VAL A 157 -11.46 3.98 4.83
CA VAL A 157 -10.54 4.25 5.94
C VAL A 157 -10.63 5.75 6.24
N ASP A 158 -11.25 6.10 7.37
CA ASP A 158 -11.16 7.45 7.95
C ASP A 158 -9.70 7.68 8.36
N ILE A 159 -8.93 8.29 7.47
CA ILE A 159 -7.67 8.92 7.85
C ILE A 159 -8.06 10.23 8.50
N ASP A 160 -8.21 10.20 9.82
CA ASP A 160 -8.08 11.42 10.62
C ASP A 160 -6.76 12.07 10.19
N LYS A 161 -6.86 13.25 9.58
CA LYS A 161 -5.70 14.10 9.32
C LYS A 161 -5.14 14.52 10.67
N GLU A 162 -4.28 13.69 11.25
CA GLU A 162 -3.41 14.11 12.32
C GLU A 162 -2.59 15.27 11.76
N SER A 163 -2.78 16.47 12.32
CA SER A 163 -1.98 17.63 11.95
C SER A 163 -0.52 17.23 12.10
N GLU A 164 0.27 17.34 11.02
CA GLU A 164 1.72 17.26 11.08
C GLU A 164 2.20 18.33 12.06
N SER A 165 2.36 17.95 13.33
CA SER A 165 3.12 18.74 14.27
C SER A 165 4.57 18.44 13.97
N ASP A 166 5.29 19.50 13.59
CA ASP A 166 6.74 19.51 13.49
C ASP A 166 7.32 19.17 14.88
N ARG A 167 7.44 17.87 15.16
CA ARG A 167 8.02 17.39 16.42
C ARG A 167 9.52 17.29 16.21
N ASP A 168 10.26 18.21 16.80
CA ASP A 168 11.72 18.15 16.84
C ASP A 168 12.17 16.98 17.73
N TYR A 169 12.77 15.96 17.10
CA TYR A 169 13.35 14.79 17.76
C TYR A 169 14.88 14.91 17.97
N SER A 170 15.50 16.03 17.59
CA SER A 170 16.95 16.27 17.63
C SER A 170 17.55 16.10 19.04
N GLY A 171 16.75 16.33 20.09
CA GLY A 171 17.17 16.16 21.49
C GLY A 171 16.91 14.78 22.12
N LYS A 172 16.16 13.89 21.46
CA LYS A 172 15.71 12.61 22.04
C LYS A 172 16.54 11.40 21.64
N ILE A 173 17.40 11.54 20.64
CA ILE A 173 18.23 10.45 20.14
C ILE A 173 19.66 10.63 20.68
N ARG A 174 20.06 9.80 21.65
CA ARG A 174 21.45 9.71 22.11
C ARG A 174 22.11 8.55 21.40
N TYR A 175 22.99 8.85 20.44
CA TYR A 175 23.87 7.85 19.86
C TYR A 175 24.92 7.45 20.89
N VAL A 176 25.00 6.15 21.19
CA VAL A 176 26.12 5.57 21.93
C VAL A 176 27.31 5.62 20.98
N LYS A 177 28.38 6.33 21.36
CA LYS A 177 29.64 6.34 20.62
C LYS A 177 30.42 5.07 20.95
N ASP A 178 31.04 4.48 19.93
CA ASP A 178 32.05 3.43 20.03
C ASP A 178 33.31 3.92 20.77
#